data_AF-A0AAW8KHX5-F1
#
_entry.id   AF-A0AAW8KHX5-F1
#
_cell.length_a   1.000
_cell.length_b   1.000
_cell.length_c   1.000
_cell.angle_alpha   90.00
_cell.angle_beta   90.00
_cell.angle_gamma   90.00
#
_symmetry.space_group_name_H-M   'P 1'
#
loop_
_entity.id
_entity.type
_entity.pdbx_description
1 polymer ?
#
loop_
_entity_poly.entity_id
_entity_poly.type
_entity_poly.pdbx_seq_one_letter_code
_entity_poly.pdbx_strand_id
1 'polypeptide(L)'
;DRLSFDDLIEAGKQSMEEGNKEFVNSQIDNEALAALLFTSGTTGMAKGVMLSHKNITANVYNMSKYVKIMENGIGLSVLPMHHTYEMTCHI
;
A
#
# COMPACT_ATOMS: atom_id res chain seq x y z
N ASP A 1 -10.18 22.39 -5.53
CA ASP A 1 -9.67 21.74 -6.74
C ASP A 1 -9.81 20.24 -6.65
N ARG A 2 -10.56 19.62 -7.57
CA ARG A 2 -10.59 18.17 -7.72
C ARG A 2 -9.68 17.84 -8.89
N LEU A 3 -8.58 17.16 -8.62
CA LEU A 3 -7.72 16.61 -9.65
C LEU A 3 -8.43 15.39 -10.24
N SER A 4 -8.69 15.39 -11.56
CA SER A 4 -9.18 14.19 -12.25
C SER A 4 -8.07 13.14 -12.26
N PHE A 5 -8.42 11.87 -12.11
CA PHE A 5 -7.46 10.78 -12.22
C PHE A 5 -6.82 10.78 -13.62
N ASP A 6 -7.61 11.00 -14.67
CA ASP A 6 -7.11 11.03 -16.05
C ASP A 6 -6.15 12.20 -16.27
N ASP A 7 -6.46 13.38 -15.72
CA ASP A 7 -5.59 14.56 -15.82
C ASP A 7 -4.25 14.33 -15.10
N LEU A 8 -4.27 13.63 -13.95
CA LEU A 8 -3.05 13.27 -13.22
C LEU A 8 -2.19 12.27 -13.99
N ILE A 9 -2.81 11.28 -14.63
CA ILE A 9 -2.10 10.32 -15.48
C ILE A 9 -1.42 11.05 -16.64
N GLU A 10 -2.13 11.97 -17.29
CA GLU A 10 -1.57 12.73 -18.42
C GLU A 10 -0.43 13.65 -17.98
N ALA A 11 -0.61 14.38 -16.88
CA ALA A 11 0.46 15.20 -16.30
C ALA A 11 1.70 14.36 -15.93
N GLY A 12 1.50 13.15 -15.41
CA GLY A 12 2.59 12.22 -15.10
C GLY A 12 3.36 11.78 -16.34
N LYS A 13 2.67 11.47 -17.46
CA LYS A 13 3.32 11.12 -18.73
C LYS A 13 4.15 12.29 -19.27
N GLN A 14 3.57 13.49 -19.30
CA GLN A 14 4.26 14.67 -19.78
C GLN A 14 5.53 14.95 -18.95
N SER A 15 5.44 14.89 -17.61
CA SER A 15 6.59 15.04 -16.71
C SER A 15 7.71 14.03 -17.01
N MET A 16 7.34 12.78 -17.32
CA MET A 16 8.30 11.73 -17.70
C MET A 16 8.96 12.01 -19.06
N GLU A 17 8.20 12.49 -20.05
CA GLU A 17 8.71 12.89 -21.38
C GLU A 17 9.69 14.07 -21.30
N GLU A 18 9.42 15.01 -20.39
CA GLU A 18 10.29 16.14 -20.06
C GLU A 18 11.56 15.71 -19.28
N GLY A 19 11.70 14.42 -18.99
CA GLY A 19 12.90 13.83 -18.40
C GLY A 19 12.88 13.73 -16.89
N ASN A 20 11.75 13.98 -16.23
CA ASN A 20 11.63 13.72 -14.80
C ASN A 20 11.71 12.22 -14.53
N LYS A 21 12.82 11.79 -13.92
CA LYS A 21 13.07 10.41 -13.52
C LYS A 21 13.17 10.24 -12.00
N GLU A 22 12.71 11.21 -11.22
CA GLU A 22 12.83 11.19 -9.76
C GLU A 22 12.21 9.92 -9.17
N PHE A 23 10.99 9.58 -9.59
CA PHE A 23 10.30 8.37 -9.16
C PHE A 23 11.04 7.09 -9.58
N VAL A 24 11.47 7.00 -10.84
CA VAL A 24 12.15 5.82 -11.40
C VAL A 24 13.53 5.59 -10.76
N ASN A 25 14.25 6.67 -10.47
CA ASN A 25 15.60 6.63 -9.90
C ASN A 25 15.59 6.59 -8.36
N SER A 26 14.41 6.64 -7.74
CA SER A 26 14.28 6.60 -6.30
C SER A 26 14.96 5.35 -5.74
N GLN A 27 15.85 5.54 -4.75
CA GLN A 27 16.46 4.43 -4.05
C GLN A 27 15.40 3.77 -3.16
N ILE A 28 15.22 2.46 -3.33
CA ILE A 28 14.27 1.69 -2.53
C ILE A 28 15.00 1.15 -1.30
N ASP A 29 14.64 1.68 -0.13
CA ASP A 29 14.92 1.04 1.15
C ASP A 29 13.65 0.31 1.62
N ASN A 30 13.65 -1.02 1.49
CA ASN A 30 12.49 -1.82 1.86
C ASN A 30 12.34 -2.05 3.37
N GLU A 31 13.34 -1.69 4.18
CA GLU A 31 13.31 -1.75 5.64
C GLU A 31 12.89 -0.42 6.28
N ALA A 32 12.89 0.67 5.51
CA ALA A 32 12.42 1.97 5.96
C ALA A 32 10.94 1.89 6.41
N LEU A 33 10.59 2.76 7.38
CA LEU A 33 9.22 2.89 7.87
C LEU A 33 8.29 3.31 6.73
N ALA A 34 7.30 2.46 6.45
CA ALA A 34 6.31 2.67 5.39
C ALA A 34 4.91 2.97 5.95
N ALA A 35 4.56 2.36 7.09
CA ALA A 35 3.25 2.56 7.73
C ALA A 35 3.36 2.52 9.25
N LEU A 36 2.50 3.31 9.92
CA LEU A 36 2.28 3.26 11.36
C LEU A 36 0.83 2.85 11.65
N LEU A 37 0.64 1.59 12.08
CA LEU A 37 -0.69 1.07 12.41
C LEU A 37 -0.95 1.16 13.91
N PHE A 38 -2.08 1.77 14.29
CA PHE A 38 -2.48 1.82 15.69
C PHE A 38 -3.33 0.61 16.06
N THR A 39 -2.93 -0.04 17.15
CA THR A 39 -3.68 -1.17 17.73
C THR A 39 -4.29 -0.74 19.05
N SER A 40 -5.48 -1.26 19.36
CA SER A 40 -6.27 -0.83 20.52
C SER A 40 -5.60 -1.11 21.87
N GLY A 41 -4.64 -2.04 21.95
CA GLY A 41 -3.87 -2.34 23.15
C GLY A 41 -4.73 -2.87 24.30
N THR A 42 -4.56 -4.12 24.71
CA THR A 42 -5.36 -4.74 25.80
C THR A 42 -5.12 -4.15 27.20
N THR A 43 -4.16 -3.23 27.35
CA THR A 43 -3.73 -2.67 28.64
C THR A 43 -3.82 -1.14 28.73
N GLY A 44 -4.66 -0.48 27.91
CA GLY A 44 -4.90 0.98 28.01
C GLY A 44 -4.59 1.74 26.71
N MET A 45 -3.44 2.42 26.64
CA MET A 45 -3.13 3.29 25.50
C MET A 45 -2.85 2.52 24.20
N ALA A 46 -3.33 3.07 23.08
CA ALA A 46 -3.08 2.55 21.75
C ALA A 46 -1.57 2.55 21.45
N LYS A 47 -1.09 1.48 20.80
CA LYS A 47 0.31 1.32 20.40
C LYS A 47 0.45 1.43 18.89
N GLY A 48 1.42 2.21 18.43
CA GLY A 48 1.80 2.30 17.03
C GLY A 48 2.76 1.18 16.66
N VAL A 49 2.40 0.39 15.65
CA VAL A 49 3.23 -0.66 15.06
C VAL A 49 3.90 -0.08 13.82
N MET A 50 5.22 0.00 13.85
CA MET A 50 6.04 0.41 12.70
C MET A 50 6.18 -0.76 11.73
N LEU A 51 5.78 -0.54 10.48
CA LEU A 51 5.87 -1.53 9.42
C LEU A 51 6.70 -0.98 8.26
N SER A 52 7.65 -1.80 7.79
CA SER A 52 8.39 -1.55 6.56
C SER A 52 7.67 -2.15 5.35
N HIS A 53 8.09 -1.74 4.14
CA HIS A 53 7.61 -2.36 2.89
C HIS A 53 7.89 -3.88 2.89
N LYS A 54 9.03 -4.30 3.44
CA LYS A 54 9.36 -5.73 3.60
C LYS A 54 8.37 -6.47 4.50
N ASN A 55 7.96 -5.88 5.62
CA ASN A 55 6.99 -6.53 6.51
C ASN A 55 5.64 -6.75 5.81
N ILE A 56 5.14 -5.71 5.12
CA ILE A 56 3.85 -5.74 4.43
C ILE A 56 3.89 -6.76 3.27
N THR A 57 4.92 -6.68 2.42
CA THR A 57 5.06 -7.58 1.25
C THR A 57 5.28 -9.03 1.66
N ALA A 58 5.99 -9.30 2.76
CA ALA A 58 6.12 -10.66 3.30
C ALA A 58 4.77 -11.26 3.74
N ASN A 59 3.87 -10.44 4.31
CA ASN A 59 2.53 -10.89 4.67
C ASN A 59 1.69 -11.20 3.41
N VAL A 60 1.68 -10.31 2.42
CA VAL A 60 0.97 -10.50 1.14
C VAL A 60 1.48 -11.73 0.39
N TYR A 61 2.81 -11.90 0.29
CA TYR A 61 3.42 -13.05 -0.38
C TYR A 61 3.10 -14.38 0.29
N ASN A 62 2.98 -14.40 1.62
CA ASN A 62 2.57 -15.62 2.32
C ASN A 62 1.08 -15.91 2.12
N MET A 63 0.22 -14.88 2.08
CA MET A 63 -1.21 -15.04 1.81
C MET A 63 -1.49 -15.57 0.40
N SER A 64 -0.74 -15.10 -0.61
CA SER A 64 -0.93 -15.51 -2.01
C SER A 64 -0.67 -17.01 -2.25
N LYS A 65 -0.06 -17.72 -1.29
CA LYS A 65 0.11 -19.19 -1.33
C LYS A 65 -1.18 -19.94 -1.01
N TYR A 66 -2.12 -19.28 -0.33
CA TYR A 66 -3.39 -19.86 0.12
C TYR A 66 -4.59 -19.31 -0.63
N VAL A 67 -4.50 -18.06 -1.12
CA VAL A 67 -5.56 -17.38 -1.86
C VAL A 67 -5.16 -17.24 -3.33
N LYS A 68 -6.00 -17.75 -4.23
CA LYS A 68 -5.78 -17.63 -5.68
C LYS A 68 -6.27 -16.28 -6.17
N ILE A 69 -5.33 -15.37 -6.47
CA ILE A 69 -5.63 -14.09 -7.12
C ILE A 69 -5.80 -14.34 -8.62
N MET A 70 -6.97 -13.99 -9.17
CA MET A 70 -7.24 -14.11 -10.60
C MET A 70 -6.98 -12.77 -11.29
N GLU A 71 -6.51 -12.81 -12.54
CA GLU A 71 -6.21 -11.62 -13.36
C GLU A 71 -7.40 -10.66 -13.50
N ASN A 72 -8.62 -11.21 -13.54
CA ASN A 72 -9.89 -10.45 -13.56
C ASN A 72 -10.72 -10.69 -12.28
N GLY A 73 -10.04 -11.01 -11.17
CA GLY A 73 -10.70 -11.18 -9.87
C GLY A 73 -11.27 -9.85 -9.37
N ILE A 74 -12.49 -9.88 -8.84
CA ILE A 74 -13.09 -8.74 -8.16
C ILE A 74 -12.78 -8.90 -6.67
N GLY A 75 -12.01 -7.97 -6.12
CA GLY A 75 -11.82 -7.85 -4.69
C GLY A 75 -12.91 -6.98 -4.06
N LEU A 76 -13.39 -7.40 -2.90
CA LEU A 76 -14.34 -6.73 -2.06
C LEU A 76 -13.61 -6.15 -0.84
N SER A 77 -13.67 -4.83 -0.72
CA SER A 77 -13.18 -4.09 0.45
C SER A 77 -14.36 -3.80 1.37
N VAL A 78 -14.33 -4.38 2.58
CA VAL A 78 -15.46 -4.34 3.53
C VAL A 78 -15.08 -3.83 4.91
N LEU A 79 -13.82 -3.99 5.30
CA LEU A 79 -13.32 -3.45 6.55
C LEU A 79 -12.69 -2.07 6.29
N PRO A 80 -12.45 -1.27 7.34
CA PRO A 80 -11.73 -0.01 7.20
C PRO A 80 -10.27 -0.24 6.78
N MET A 81 -9.73 0.58 5.87
CA MET A 81 -8.34 0.45 5.38
C MET A 81 -7.27 0.54 6.48
N HIS A 82 -7.58 1.17 7.62
CA HIS A 82 -6.68 1.26 8.77
C HIS A 82 -6.70 0.00 9.66
N HIS A 83 -7.50 -1.02 9.32
CA HIS A 83 -7.49 -2.32 9.96
C HIS A 83 -6.41 -3.21 9.31
N THR A 84 -5.55 -3.82 10.12
CA THR A 84 -4.39 -4.59 9.62
C THR A 84 -4.75 -5.66 8.59
N TYR A 85 -5.90 -6.32 8.75
CA TYR A 85 -6.37 -7.33 7.78
C TYR A 85 -6.82 -6.71 6.46
N GLU A 86 -7.56 -5.60 6.47
CA GLU A 86 -7.98 -4.92 5.22
C GLU A 86 -6.77 -4.35 4.48
N MET A 87 -5.77 -3.88 5.23
CA MET A 87 -4.57 -3.28 4.65
C MET A 87 -3.78 -4.25 3.77
N THR A 88 -3.87 -5.57 4.01
CA THR A 88 -3.12 -6.58 3.25
C THR A 88 -3.98 -7.63 2.56
N CYS A 89 -5.28 -7.69 2.86
CA CYS A 89 -6.21 -8.68 2.33
C CYS A 89 -7.54 -8.02 1.97
N HIS A 90 -7.77 -7.85 0.67
CA HIS A 90 -9.10 -7.61 0.11
C HIS A 90 -9.64 -8.98 -0.36
N ILE A 91 -10.91 -9.29 -0.12
CA ILE A 91 -11.48 -10.64 -0.37
C ILE A 91 -12.04 -10.72 -1.77
#